data_AF-A0A941NEM2-F1
#
_entry.id   AF-A0A941NEM2-F1
#
_cell.length_a   1.000
_cell.length_b   1.000
_cell.length_c   1.000
_cell.angle_alpha   90.00
_cell.angle_beta   90.00
_cell.angle_gamma   90.00
#
_symmetry.space_group_name_H-M   'P 1'
#
loop_
_entity.id
_entity.type
_entity.pdbx_description
1 polymer ?
#
loop_
_entity_poly.entity_id
_entity_poly.type
_entity_poly.pdbx_seq_one_letter_code
_entity_poly.pdbx_strand_id
1 'polypeptide(L)'
;MTISFAGSVEIALRTIRRLRREVSNGWKYEQILECLRSNTMEGECDFIVSSHMQGPEIRILKEGRLSEPVDFGWLGDFSPIPLMQNVPVPQEAGFGVKFPQWSSPEERQFIYSFRSVFGGRVRLSDAVGGLPIVQVSSPFGHCYQNAASSYISSMKIGPVPDPVEIAAKESEQREYRVNFIASAERGAAVMATYFAQIGVAYLYSPLEDDEPAKLLDISMEQTSELVGQKARELGGTIVQTPP
;
A
#
# COMPACT_ATOMS: atom_id res chain seq x y z
N MET A 1 10.80 -6.41 7.08
CA MET A 1 10.39 -5.15 7.72
C MET A 1 9.64 -4.30 6.69
N THR A 2 8.55 -3.62 7.08
CA THR A 2 7.87 -2.59 6.27
C THR A 2 8.07 -1.24 6.94
N ILE A 3 8.27 -0.20 6.12
CA ILE A 3 8.30 1.20 6.56
C ILE A 3 7.12 1.92 5.92
N SER A 4 6.26 2.49 6.74
CA SER A 4 5.20 3.42 6.34
C SER A 4 5.57 4.82 6.81
N PHE A 5 5.08 5.86 6.15
CA PHE A 5 5.42 7.24 6.50
C PHE A 5 4.26 8.21 6.32
N ALA A 6 4.37 9.36 6.96
CA ALA A 6 3.52 10.53 6.71
C ALA A 6 4.40 11.79 6.61
N GLY A 7 4.00 12.75 5.77
CA GLY A 7 4.78 13.96 5.50
C GLY A 7 5.39 13.97 4.09
N SER A 8 6.60 14.52 3.96
CA SER A 8 7.30 14.70 2.68
C SER A 8 7.65 13.37 2.00
N VAL A 9 7.01 13.10 0.86
CA VAL A 9 7.26 11.91 0.03
C VAL A 9 8.70 11.87 -0.47
N GLU A 10 9.26 13.01 -0.87
CA GLU A 10 10.63 13.09 -1.37
C GLU A 10 11.64 12.64 -0.31
N ILE A 11 11.51 13.15 0.91
CA ILE A 11 12.39 12.78 2.02
C ILE A 11 12.20 11.31 2.38
N ALA A 12 10.95 10.86 2.49
CA ALA A 12 10.65 9.48 2.83
C ALA A 12 11.26 8.49 1.83
N LEU A 13 11.03 8.69 0.53
CA LEU A 13 11.54 7.80 -0.51
C LEU A 13 13.06 7.84 -0.60
N ARG A 14 13.67 9.02 -0.52
CA ARG A 14 15.14 9.16 -0.50
C ARG A 14 15.75 8.37 0.67
N THR A 15 15.15 8.47 1.85
CA THR A 15 15.60 7.78 3.06
C THR A 15 15.39 6.27 2.95
N ILE A 16 14.20 5.81 2.54
CA ILE A 16 13.89 4.38 2.40
C ILE A 16 14.79 3.71 1.35
N ARG A 17 15.02 4.36 0.20
CA ARG A 17 15.92 3.83 -0.85
C ARG A 17 17.38 3.83 -0.43
N ARG A 18 17.82 4.82 0.37
CA ARG A 18 19.13 4.76 1.02
C ARG A 18 19.21 3.55 1.95
N LEU A 19 18.23 3.37 2.83
CA LEU A 19 18.19 2.24 3.77
C LEU A 19 18.21 0.89 3.05
N ARG A 20 17.51 0.74 1.93
CA ARG A 20 17.59 -0.49 1.10
C ARG A 20 19.03 -0.86 0.76
N ARG A 21 19.84 0.11 0.31
CA ARG A 21 21.25 -0.10 -0.03
C ARG A 21 22.08 -0.45 1.19
N GLU A 22 21.87 0.25 2.29
CA GLU A 22 22.61 0.03 3.54
C GLU A 22 22.31 -1.33 4.18
N VAL A 23 21.05 -1.80 4.08
CA VAL A 23 20.67 -3.16 4.48
C VAL A 23 21.41 -4.21 3.66
N SER A 24 21.55 -4.02 2.35
CA SER A 24 22.39 -4.88 1.52
C SER A 24 23.87 -4.86 1.93
N ASN A 25 24.34 -3.78 2.55
CA ASN A 25 25.69 -3.66 3.13
C ASN A 25 25.80 -4.20 4.57
N GLY A 26 24.75 -4.84 5.09
CA GLY A 26 24.76 -5.49 6.40
C GLY A 26 24.30 -4.62 7.58
N TRP A 27 23.63 -3.49 7.33
CA TRP A 27 23.03 -2.73 8.43
C TRP A 27 22.01 -3.56 9.20
N LYS A 28 22.09 -3.46 10.53
CA LYS A 28 21.19 -4.11 11.48
C LYS A 28 19.96 -3.25 11.74
N TYR A 29 18.93 -3.88 12.27
CA TYR A 29 17.65 -3.27 12.60
C TYR A 29 17.78 -1.95 13.39
N GLU A 30 18.61 -1.92 14.45
CA GLU A 30 18.82 -0.70 15.25
C GLU A 30 19.44 0.46 14.46
N GLN A 31 20.31 0.17 13.49
CA GLN A 31 20.93 1.20 12.65
C GLN A 31 19.90 1.82 11.69
N ILE A 32 18.94 1.01 11.24
CA ILE A 32 17.82 1.47 10.42
C ILE A 32 16.94 2.39 11.26
N LEU A 33 16.55 1.98 12.47
CA LEU A 33 15.73 2.78 13.37
C LEU A 33 16.40 4.13 13.69
N GLU A 34 17.70 4.14 13.98
CA GLU A 34 18.43 5.37 14.28
C GLU A 34 18.50 6.31 13.06
N CYS A 35 18.68 5.76 11.86
CA CYS A 35 18.69 6.55 10.63
C CYS A 35 17.31 7.17 10.34
N LEU A 36 16.23 6.39 10.49
CA LEU A 36 14.87 6.91 10.37
C LEU A 36 14.61 8.00 11.42
N ARG A 37 15.00 7.76 12.68
CA ARG A 37 14.87 8.72 13.80
C ARG A 37 15.54 10.05 13.50
N SER A 38 16.74 10.01 12.93
CA SER A 38 17.48 11.23 12.57
C SER A 38 16.74 12.04 11.50
N ASN A 39 16.03 11.39 10.57
CA ASN A 39 15.25 12.08 9.53
C ASN A 39 13.96 12.70 10.05
N THR A 40 13.44 12.25 11.20
CA THR A 40 12.23 12.85 11.80
C THR A 40 12.51 14.11 12.63
N MET A 41 13.79 14.41 12.92
CA MET A 41 14.17 15.60 13.70
C MET A 41 13.85 16.92 13.01
N GLU A 42 13.86 16.94 11.68
CA GLU A 42 13.54 18.11 10.88
C GLU A 42 12.01 18.35 10.79
N GLY A 43 11.19 17.41 11.30
CA GLY A 43 9.73 17.53 11.37
C GLY A 43 9.01 17.36 10.03
N GLU A 44 9.72 17.03 8.96
CA GLU A 44 9.13 16.93 7.61
C GLU A 44 8.52 15.56 7.31
N CYS A 45 8.93 14.51 8.04
CA CYS A 45 8.45 13.15 7.82
C CYS A 45 8.52 12.32 9.10
N ASP A 46 7.46 11.56 9.36
CA ASP A 46 7.38 10.58 10.44
C ASP A 46 7.28 9.16 9.86
N PHE A 47 7.71 8.15 10.63
CA PHE A 47 7.72 6.75 10.17
C PHE A 47 7.04 5.80 11.15
N ILE A 48 6.37 4.78 10.61
CA ILE A 48 6.00 3.56 11.33
C ILE A 48 6.82 2.43 10.74
N VAL A 49 7.51 1.70 11.61
CA VAL A 49 8.23 0.49 11.25
C VAL A 49 7.45 -0.70 11.79
N SER A 50 7.08 -1.63 10.90
CA SER A 50 6.55 -2.94 11.30
C SER A 50 7.55 -4.03 10.93
N SER A 51 7.84 -4.90 11.89
CA SER A 51 8.82 -5.97 11.73
C SER A 51 8.31 -7.25 12.38
N HIS A 52 8.77 -8.37 11.84
CA HIS A 52 8.65 -9.69 12.46
C HIS A 52 10.03 -10.35 12.67
N MET A 53 11.13 -9.61 12.43
CA MET A 53 12.49 -10.17 12.43
C MET A 53 12.96 -10.61 13.82
N GLN A 54 12.56 -9.89 14.87
CA GLN A 54 12.87 -10.20 16.26
C GLN A 54 11.60 -10.55 17.07
N GLY A 55 10.53 -10.93 16.36
CA GLY A 55 9.17 -10.96 16.88
C GLY A 55 8.28 -9.88 16.25
N PRO A 56 6.95 -10.01 16.35
CA PRO A 56 6.02 -9.01 15.83
C PRO A 56 6.14 -7.72 16.63
N GLU A 57 6.52 -6.63 15.98
CA GLU A 57 6.62 -5.32 16.62
C GLU A 57 6.22 -4.19 15.66
N ILE A 58 5.68 -3.13 16.26
CA ILE A 58 5.45 -1.85 15.62
C ILE A 58 6.18 -0.78 16.44
N ARG A 59 7.00 0.01 15.75
CA ARG A 59 7.72 1.16 16.33
C ARG A 59 7.30 2.42 15.59
N ILE A 60 7.04 3.49 16.34
CA ILE A 60 6.71 4.82 15.79
C ILE A 60 7.93 5.71 15.97
N LEU A 61 8.34 6.37 14.88
CA LEU A 61 9.39 7.36 14.87
C LEU A 61 8.80 8.71 14.51
N LYS A 62 8.89 9.67 15.42
CA LYS A 62 8.30 10.99 15.28
C LYS A 62 9.10 12.03 16.04
N GLU A 63 9.37 13.18 15.40
CA GLU A 63 10.05 14.33 16.03
C GLU A 63 11.36 13.94 16.76
N GLY A 64 12.19 13.11 16.13
CA GLY A 64 13.46 12.61 16.69
C GLY A 64 13.32 11.56 17.81
N ARG A 65 12.10 11.11 18.12
CA ARG A 65 11.81 10.11 19.16
C ARG A 65 11.50 8.76 18.53
N LEU A 66 11.94 7.69 19.20
CA LEU A 66 11.60 6.31 18.91
C LEU A 66 10.70 5.80 20.04
N SER A 67 9.54 5.24 19.71
CA SER A 67 8.63 4.66 20.70
C SER A 67 9.13 3.29 21.20
N GLU A 68 8.63 2.88 22.36
CA GLU A 68 8.57 1.46 22.72
C GLU A 68 7.70 0.68 21.72
N PRO A 69 7.79 -0.67 21.66
CA PRO A 69 6.89 -1.46 20.83
C PRO A 69 5.44 -1.17 21.21
N VAL A 70 4.58 -1.01 20.20
CA VAL A 70 3.15 -0.80 20.40
C VAL A 70 2.35 -1.87 19.66
N ASP A 71 1.16 -2.17 20.16
CA ASP A 71 0.22 -3.08 19.49
C ASP A 71 -0.48 -2.41 18.30
N PHE A 72 -0.61 -1.09 18.37
CA PHE A 72 -1.32 -0.29 17.38
C PHE A 72 -0.71 1.12 17.28
N GLY A 73 -0.61 1.66 16.07
CA GLY A 73 -0.03 2.97 15.79
C GLY A 73 -0.55 3.57 14.50
N TRP A 74 -0.52 4.90 14.41
CA TRP A 74 -0.93 5.65 13.23
C TRP A 74 -0.05 6.90 13.05
N LEU A 75 -0.01 7.40 11.82
CA LEU A 75 0.57 8.70 11.47
C LEU A 75 -0.44 9.48 10.62
N GLY A 76 -0.32 10.79 10.62
CA GLY A 76 -1.24 11.68 9.91
C GLY A 76 -2.60 11.84 10.61
N ASP A 77 -3.64 12.06 9.83
CA ASP A 77 -5.00 12.31 10.30
C ASP A 77 -5.61 11.06 10.95
N PHE A 78 -5.98 11.18 12.23
CA PHE A 78 -6.51 10.10 13.06
C PHE A 78 -8.02 9.84 12.85
N SER A 79 -8.75 10.77 12.20
CA SER A 79 -10.22 10.72 12.12
C SER A 79 -10.83 9.39 11.61
N PRO A 80 -10.19 8.60 10.71
CA PRO A 80 -10.76 7.32 10.27
C PRO A 80 -10.52 6.14 11.22
N ILE A 81 -9.58 6.24 12.15
CA ILE A 81 -9.08 5.12 12.95
C ILE A 81 -10.11 4.57 13.95
N PRO A 82 -10.86 5.39 14.72
CA PRO A 82 -11.89 4.88 15.63
C PRO A 82 -12.98 4.05 14.93
N LEU A 83 -13.18 4.25 13.62
CA LEU A 83 -14.14 3.47 12.83
C LEU A 83 -13.68 2.02 12.63
N MET A 84 -12.36 1.77 12.59
CA MET A 84 -11.81 0.42 12.41
C MET A 84 -11.99 -0.46 13.64
N GLN A 85 -11.90 0.12 14.84
CA GLN A 85 -11.98 -0.62 16.11
C GLN A 85 -13.37 -1.21 16.37
N ASN A 86 -14.39 -0.67 15.69
CA ASN A 86 -15.79 -1.05 15.89
C ASN A 86 -16.35 -1.93 14.75
N VAL A 87 -15.52 -2.36 13.79
CA VAL A 87 -15.99 -3.23 12.70
C VAL A 87 -16.15 -4.65 13.23
N PRO A 88 -17.37 -5.22 13.21
CA PRO A 88 -17.58 -6.59 13.64
C PRO A 88 -16.85 -7.56 12.71
N VAL A 89 -16.13 -8.51 13.30
CA VAL A 89 -15.49 -9.62 12.57
C VAL A 89 -16.60 -10.52 12.04
N PRO A 90 -16.72 -10.69 10.72
CA PRO A 90 -17.68 -11.64 10.19
C PRO A 90 -17.28 -13.04 10.66
N GLN A 91 -18.25 -13.81 11.17
CA GLN A 91 -18.05 -15.25 11.27
C GLN A 91 -17.80 -15.79 9.85
N GLU A 92 -16.80 -16.65 9.69
CA GLU A 92 -16.11 -17.00 8.42
C GLU A 92 -17.00 -17.46 7.25
N ALA A 93 -18.29 -17.70 7.46
CA ALA A 93 -19.24 -18.14 6.46
C ALA A 93 -20.14 -16.98 5.98
N GLY A 94 -19.76 -16.27 4.90
CA GLY A 94 -20.77 -15.40 4.27
C GLY A 94 -20.38 -14.53 3.08
N PHE A 95 -19.11 -14.15 2.89
CA PHE A 95 -18.83 -12.98 2.04
C PHE A 95 -18.15 -13.23 0.70
N GLY A 96 -17.95 -14.49 0.26
CA GLY A 96 -17.38 -14.77 -1.07
C GLY A 96 -15.95 -14.25 -1.30
N VAL A 97 -15.31 -13.64 -0.29
CA VAL A 97 -13.91 -13.23 -0.31
C VAL A 97 -13.06 -14.46 -0.02
N LYS A 98 -12.42 -15.00 -1.07
CA LYS A 98 -11.42 -16.06 -0.90
C LYS A 98 -10.16 -15.45 -0.29
N PHE A 99 -9.97 -15.64 1.00
CA PHE A 99 -8.67 -15.40 1.62
C PHE A 99 -7.72 -16.54 1.26
N PRO A 100 -6.42 -16.26 1.09
CA PRO A 100 -5.43 -17.31 0.96
C PRO A 100 -5.50 -18.29 2.14
N GLN A 101 -5.30 -19.59 1.88
CA GLN A 101 -5.41 -20.63 2.92
C GLN A 101 -4.42 -20.42 4.07
N TRP A 102 -3.27 -19.81 3.78
CA TRP A 102 -2.25 -19.46 4.75
C TRP A 102 -2.58 -18.23 5.60
N SER A 103 -3.67 -17.49 5.32
CA SER A 103 -4.00 -16.29 6.08
C SER A 103 -4.60 -16.62 7.44
N SER A 104 -4.03 -16.05 8.51
CA SER A 104 -4.55 -16.26 9.87
C SER A 104 -5.92 -15.57 10.05
N PRO A 105 -6.75 -16.02 11.01
CA PRO A 105 -8.02 -15.35 11.33
C PRO A 105 -7.85 -13.85 11.62
N GLU A 106 -6.77 -13.46 12.29
CA GLU A 106 -6.45 -12.07 12.62
C GLU A 106 -6.10 -11.25 11.37
N GLU A 107 -5.32 -11.82 10.44
CA GLU A 107 -5.03 -11.18 9.15
C GLU A 107 -6.33 -10.96 8.36
N ARG A 108 -7.23 -11.94 8.33
CA ARG A 108 -8.55 -11.85 7.66
C ARG A 108 -9.41 -10.76 8.29
N GLN A 109 -9.48 -10.73 9.61
CA GLN A 109 -10.22 -9.72 10.37
C GLN A 109 -9.69 -8.31 10.08
N PHE A 110 -8.37 -8.12 10.08
CA PHE A 110 -7.76 -6.83 9.79
C PHE A 110 -8.06 -6.37 8.36
N ILE A 111 -7.82 -7.24 7.37
CA ILE A 111 -8.08 -6.94 5.95
C ILE A 111 -9.55 -6.58 5.74
N TYR A 112 -10.47 -7.34 6.34
CA TYR A 112 -11.89 -7.07 6.25
C TYR A 112 -12.24 -5.71 6.88
N SER A 113 -11.83 -5.48 8.13
CA SER A 113 -12.14 -4.26 8.87
C SER A 113 -11.62 -3.02 8.14
N PHE A 114 -10.39 -3.10 7.62
CA PHE A 114 -9.81 -2.07 6.79
C PHE A 114 -10.66 -1.83 5.52
N ARG A 115 -10.98 -2.88 4.76
CA ARG A 115 -11.81 -2.75 3.55
C ARG A 115 -13.21 -2.24 3.84
N SER A 116 -13.80 -2.53 4.99
CA SER A 116 -15.13 -2.00 5.36
C SER A 116 -15.10 -0.51 5.66
N VAL A 117 -14.02 0.01 6.27
CA VAL A 117 -13.89 1.44 6.58
C VAL A 117 -13.48 2.24 5.35
N PHE A 118 -12.53 1.71 4.57
CA PHE A 118 -11.88 2.44 3.49
C PHE A 118 -12.40 2.07 2.09
N GLY A 119 -13.09 0.93 1.94
CA GLY A 119 -13.64 0.47 0.67
C GLY A 119 -14.72 1.40 0.15
N GLY A 120 -14.61 1.76 -1.13
CA GLY A 120 -15.58 2.64 -1.82
C GLY A 120 -15.52 4.12 -1.40
N ARG A 121 -14.61 4.50 -0.49
CA ARG A 121 -14.42 5.90 -0.09
C ARG A 121 -13.18 6.48 -0.75
N VAL A 122 -13.40 7.32 -1.75
CA VAL A 122 -12.34 8.07 -2.46
C VAL A 122 -11.70 9.16 -1.60
N ARG A 123 -12.47 9.69 -0.64
CA ARG A 123 -12.09 10.79 0.24
C ARG A 123 -12.62 10.50 1.64
N LEU A 124 -11.73 10.51 2.63
CA LEU A 124 -12.08 10.33 4.04
C LEU A 124 -12.05 11.67 4.79
N SER A 125 -11.14 12.55 4.39
CA SER A 125 -11.06 13.93 4.85
C SER A 125 -10.50 14.81 3.72
N ASP A 126 -10.34 16.11 3.95
CA ASP A 126 -9.84 17.02 2.93
C ASP A 126 -8.41 16.69 2.47
N ALA A 127 -7.62 16.08 3.36
CA ALA A 127 -6.23 15.73 3.13
C ALA A 127 -5.99 14.21 2.94
N VAL A 128 -7.00 13.37 3.18
CA VAL A 128 -6.89 11.90 3.09
C VAL A 128 -7.87 11.34 2.06
N GLY A 129 -7.33 10.63 1.08
CA GLY A 129 -8.12 9.99 0.02
C GLY A 129 -7.25 9.11 -0.88
N GLY A 130 -7.76 8.81 -2.07
CA GLY A 130 -7.08 7.96 -3.04
C GLY A 130 -7.48 6.50 -2.96
N LEU A 131 -6.52 5.61 -3.20
CA LEU A 131 -6.72 4.16 -3.17
C LEU A 131 -6.10 3.61 -1.89
N PRO A 132 -6.90 3.04 -0.97
CA PRO A 132 -6.38 2.52 0.27
C PRO A 132 -5.61 1.22 0.02
N ILE A 133 -4.35 1.17 0.47
CA ILE A 133 -3.46 0.03 0.27
C ILE A 133 -3.35 -0.73 1.60
N VAL A 134 -3.61 -2.04 1.55
CA VAL A 134 -3.42 -2.93 2.69
C VAL A 134 -2.14 -3.73 2.50
N GLN A 135 -1.31 -3.75 3.53
CA GLN A 135 -0.13 -4.61 3.60
C GLN A 135 -0.20 -5.44 4.88
N VAL A 136 0.07 -6.74 4.76
CA VAL A 136 0.11 -7.69 5.88
C VAL A 136 1.52 -8.25 6.03
N SER A 137 2.04 -8.12 7.25
CA SER A 137 3.39 -8.54 7.66
C SER A 137 3.27 -9.79 8.53
N SER A 138 3.82 -10.91 8.09
CA SER A 138 3.89 -12.12 8.91
C SER A 138 5.23 -12.84 8.71
N PRO A 139 5.59 -13.86 9.52
CA PRO A 139 6.88 -14.56 9.40
C PRO A 139 7.17 -15.14 8.02
N PHE A 140 6.14 -15.32 7.19
CA PHE A 140 6.25 -15.78 5.81
C PHE A 140 6.63 -14.66 4.83
N GLY A 141 6.69 -13.41 5.28
CA GLY A 141 7.05 -12.23 4.49
C GLY A 141 5.94 -11.17 4.45
N HIS A 142 6.25 -10.06 3.79
CA HIS A 142 5.35 -8.91 3.67
C HIS A 142 4.60 -8.96 2.34
N CYS A 143 3.27 -8.78 2.34
CA CYS A 143 2.48 -8.80 1.12
C CYS A 143 1.43 -7.69 1.08
N TYR A 144 1.28 -7.06 -0.09
CA TYR A 144 0.13 -6.21 -0.38
C TYR A 144 -1.09 -7.08 -0.70
N GLN A 145 -2.29 -6.53 -0.47
CA GLN A 145 -3.53 -7.22 -0.77
C GLN A 145 -4.19 -6.61 -2.00
N ASN A 146 -4.60 -7.46 -2.94
CA ASN A 146 -5.46 -7.05 -4.07
C ASN A 146 -6.70 -6.32 -3.53
N ALA A 147 -7.16 -5.29 -4.23
CA ALA A 147 -8.39 -4.60 -3.89
C ALA A 147 -9.06 -4.08 -5.15
N ALA A 148 -10.39 -4.02 -5.15
CA ALA A 148 -11.14 -3.32 -6.19
C ALA A 148 -11.90 -2.18 -5.51
N SER A 149 -11.84 -0.98 -6.11
CA SER A 149 -12.56 0.19 -5.63
C SER A 149 -13.18 0.93 -6.80
N SER A 150 -14.34 1.53 -6.55
CA SER A 150 -14.92 2.52 -7.44
C SER A 150 -14.39 3.90 -7.07
N TYR A 151 -13.84 4.59 -8.06
CA TYR A 151 -13.32 5.94 -7.95
C TYR A 151 -14.26 6.90 -8.68
N ILE A 152 -15.06 7.64 -7.91
CA ILE A 152 -15.92 8.72 -8.40
C ILE A 152 -15.17 10.04 -8.19
N SER A 153 -14.47 10.49 -9.23
CA SER A 153 -13.85 11.81 -9.24
C SER A 153 -13.42 12.15 -10.67
N SER A 154 -13.27 13.45 -10.94
CA SER A 154 -12.60 13.97 -12.13
C SER A 154 -11.10 13.64 -12.11
N MET A 155 -10.77 12.35 -12.10
CA MET A 155 -9.41 11.87 -12.25
C MET A 155 -8.95 12.27 -13.66
N LYS A 156 -8.11 13.30 -13.76
CA LYS A 156 -7.47 13.70 -15.02
C LYS A 156 -6.40 12.67 -15.35
N ILE A 157 -6.82 11.54 -15.90
CA ILE A 157 -5.93 10.49 -16.39
C ILE A 157 -5.64 10.81 -17.87
N GLY A 158 -4.49 11.43 -18.15
CA GLY A 158 -3.96 11.61 -19.51
C GLY A 158 -3.97 13.05 -20.06
N PRO A 159 -3.32 13.28 -21.21
CA PRO A 159 -3.23 14.60 -21.83
C PRO A 159 -4.64 15.10 -22.20
N VAL A 160 -4.82 16.41 -22.07
CA VAL A 160 -6.09 17.14 -22.19
C VAL A 160 -6.85 16.73 -23.46
N PRO A 161 -8.07 16.18 -23.36
CA PRO A 161 -8.91 15.91 -24.53
C PRO A 161 -9.28 17.20 -25.26
N ASP A 162 -9.59 17.08 -26.54
CA ASP A 162 -10.10 18.16 -27.39
C ASP A 162 -11.28 18.90 -26.68
N PRO A 163 -11.27 20.25 -26.57
CA PRO A 163 -12.33 21.02 -25.92
C PRO A 163 -13.75 20.70 -26.41
N VAL A 164 -13.90 20.20 -27.65
CA VAL A 164 -15.19 19.79 -28.21
C VAL A 164 -15.69 18.46 -27.62
N GLU A 165 -14.81 17.54 -27.22
CA GLU A 165 -15.18 16.33 -26.47
C GLU A 165 -15.48 16.62 -24.99
N ILE A 166 -14.92 17.69 -24.44
CA ILE A 166 -15.12 18.10 -23.05
C ILE A 166 -16.57 18.57 -22.86
N ALA A 167 -17.08 19.43 -23.74
CA ALA A 167 -18.45 19.97 -23.64
C ALA A 167 -19.55 18.91 -23.84
N ALA A 168 -19.28 17.83 -24.59
CA ALA A 168 -20.25 16.75 -24.83
C ALA A 168 -20.27 15.67 -23.74
N LYS A 169 -19.25 15.60 -22.86
CA LYS A 169 -19.08 14.54 -21.83
C LYS A 169 -19.24 15.04 -20.39
N GLU A 170 -19.70 16.27 -20.17
CA GLU A 170 -19.85 16.89 -18.85
C GLU A 170 -21.15 16.54 -18.11
N SER A 171 -22.07 15.78 -18.72
CA SER A 171 -23.37 15.44 -18.10
C SER A 171 -23.42 14.16 -17.27
N GLU A 172 -22.35 13.37 -17.19
CA GLU A 172 -22.36 12.07 -16.49
C GLU A 172 -21.18 11.96 -15.53
N GLN A 173 -21.47 11.72 -14.25
CA GLN A 173 -20.47 11.40 -13.24
C GLN A 173 -19.59 10.24 -13.73
N ARG A 174 -18.30 10.49 -13.98
CA ARG A 174 -17.35 9.44 -14.40
C ARG A 174 -16.94 8.63 -13.18
N GLU A 175 -17.59 7.48 -12.98
CA GLU A 175 -17.13 6.44 -12.06
C GLU A 175 -16.13 5.53 -12.79
N TYR A 176 -14.87 5.57 -12.38
CA TYR A 176 -13.86 4.61 -12.85
C TYR A 176 -13.75 3.46 -11.86
N ARG A 177 -13.68 2.23 -12.35
CA ARG A 177 -13.42 1.05 -11.51
C ARG A 177 -11.93 0.81 -11.55
N VAL A 178 -11.30 0.87 -10.39
CA VAL A 178 -9.85 0.70 -10.26
C VAL A 178 -9.57 -0.58 -9.51
N ASN A 179 -8.74 -1.42 -10.11
CA ASN A 179 -8.24 -2.64 -9.49
C ASN A 179 -6.82 -2.36 -9.02
N PHE A 180 -6.59 -2.46 -7.72
CA PHE A 180 -5.28 -2.57 -7.13
C PHE A 180 -4.80 -4.01 -7.24
N ILE A 181 -3.68 -4.18 -7.93
CA ILE A 181 -3.06 -5.46 -8.24
C ILE A 181 -1.77 -5.56 -7.44
N ALA A 182 -1.72 -6.55 -6.56
CA ALA A 182 -0.59 -6.91 -5.71
C ALA A 182 0.01 -8.23 -6.21
N SER A 183 1.31 -8.39 -5.95
CA SER A 183 2.02 -9.63 -6.22
C SER A 183 1.61 -10.76 -5.28
N ALA A 184 1.65 -12.00 -5.77
CA ALA A 184 1.61 -13.18 -4.91
C ALA A 184 2.95 -13.38 -4.18
N GLU A 185 4.04 -12.89 -4.78
CA GLU A 185 5.37 -12.83 -4.21
C GLU A 185 5.41 -11.92 -2.98
N ARG A 186 5.94 -12.46 -1.89
CA ARG A 186 6.14 -11.71 -0.66
C ARG A 186 7.53 -11.09 -0.61
N GLY A 187 7.64 -9.98 0.12
CA GLY A 187 8.91 -9.29 0.37
C GLY A 187 9.33 -8.28 -0.69
N ALA A 188 8.54 -8.11 -1.75
CA ALA A 188 8.79 -7.12 -2.80
C ALA A 188 7.80 -5.93 -2.69
N ALA A 189 8.34 -4.71 -2.71
CA ALA A 189 7.54 -3.50 -2.76
C ALA A 189 7.17 -3.20 -4.23
N VAL A 190 6.14 -3.86 -4.75
CA VAL A 190 5.60 -3.66 -6.11
C VAL A 190 4.08 -3.72 -6.08
N MET A 191 3.45 -2.85 -6.85
CA MET A 191 2.00 -2.82 -7.02
C MET A 191 1.64 -2.24 -8.38
N ALA A 192 0.42 -2.50 -8.83
CA ALA A 192 -0.17 -1.77 -9.94
C ALA A 192 -1.59 -1.32 -9.64
N THR A 193 -2.03 -0.28 -10.33
CA THR A 193 -3.44 0.08 -10.42
C THR A 193 -3.90 -0.06 -11.86
N TYR A 194 -5.05 -0.70 -12.08
CA TYR A 194 -5.59 -1.02 -13.38
C TYR A 194 -7.00 -0.47 -13.55
N PHE A 195 -7.19 0.31 -14.62
CA PHE A 195 -8.43 0.97 -15.00
C PHE A 195 -9.09 0.19 -16.14
N ALA A 196 -9.96 -0.75 -15.79
CA ALA A 196 -10.52 -1.71 -16.73
C ALA A 196 -11.30 -1.05 -17.88
N GLN A 197 -12.00 0.05 -17.61
CA GLN A 197 -12.78 0.75 -18.64
C GLN A 197 -11.94 1.34 -19.78
N ILE A 198 -10.66 1.64 -19.52
CA ILE A 198 -9.78 2.31 -20.49
C ILE A 198 -8.55 1.47 -20.85
N GLY A 199 -8.40 0.26 -20.30
CA GLY A 199 -7.27 -0.63 -20.59
C GLY A 199 -5.91 -0.04 -20.19
N VAL A 200 -5.86 0.78 -19.13
CA VAL A 200 -4.63 1.44 -18.66
C VAL A 200 -4.22 0.87 -17.30
N ALA A 201 -2.94 0.58 -17.14
CA ALA A 201 -2.35 0.27 -15.84
C ALA A 201 -1.23 1.25 -15.47
N TYR A 202 -0.98 1.38 -14.17
CA TYR A 202 0.15 2.10 -13.60
C TYR A 202 0.89 1.15 -12.68
N LEU A 203 2.09 0.72 -13.08
CA LEU A 203 2.97 -0.17 -12.31
C LEU A 203 3.97 0.66 -11.51
N TYR A 204 4.19 0.33 -10.24
CA TYR A 204 5.05 1.12 -9.36
C TYR A 204 5.86 0.23 -8.41
N SER A 205 7.17 0.47 -8.36
CA SER A 205 8.06 0.00 -7.30
C SER A 205 8.68 1.19 -6.57
N PRO A 206 8.20 1.56 -5.35
CA PRO A 206 8.72 2.72 -4.63
C PRO A 206 10.22 2.66 -4.30
N LEU A 207 10.82 1.47 -4.38
CA LEU A 207 12.24 1.28 -4.10
C LEU A 207 13.14 1.57 -5.31
N GLU A 208 12.57 1.75 -6.50
CA GLU A 208 13.32 1.93 -7.76
C GLU A 208 12.79 3.10 -8.59
N ASP A 209 11.47 3.29 -8.59
CA ASP A 209 10.79 4.22 -9.49
C ASP A 209 10.42 5.52 -8.76
N ASP A 210 10.71 6.67 -9.37
CA ASP A 210 10.22 7.98 -8.92
C ASP A 210 8.75 8.20 -9.27
N GLU A 211 8.33 7.65 -10.41
CA GLU A 211 6.97 7.75 -10.92
C GLU A 211 6.49 6.37 -11.41
N PRO A 212 5.18 6.09 -11.33
CA PRO A 212 4.62 4.84 -11.85
C PRO A 212 4.76 4.76 -13.37
N ALA A 213 5.19 3.60 -13.88
CA ALA A 213 5.20 3.29 -15.29
C ALA A 213 3.76 3.14 -15.82
N LYS A 214 3.39 3.98 -16.79
CA LYS A 214 2.09 3.92 -17.45
C LYS A 214 2.09 2.88 -18.57
N LEU A 215 1.16 1.94 -18.51
CA LEU A 215 0.95 0.87 -19.48
C LEU A 215 -0.39 1.10 -20.19
N LEU A 216 -0.36 1.08 -21.53
CA LEU A 216 -1.53 1.28 -22.39
C LEU A 216 -1.94 -0.03 -23.05
N ASP A 217 -3.23 -0.14 -23.41
CA ASP A 217 -3.80 -1.28 -24.13
C ASP A 217 -3.45 -2.64 -23.51
N ILE A 218 -3.51 -2.68 -22.17
CA ILE A 218 -3.11 -3.84 -21.38
C ILE A 218 -4.32 -4.44 -20.65
N SER A 219 -4.34 -5.76 -20.50
CA SER A 219 -5.35 -6.45 -19.70
C SER A 219 -4.99 -6.52 -18.22
N MET A 220 -5.97 -6.82 -17.37
CA MET A 220 -5.74 -7.06 -15.94
C MET A 220 -4.79 -8.24 -15.71
N GLU A 221 -4.92 -9.31 -16.50
CA GLU A 221 -4.11 -10.52 -16.42
C GLU A 221 -2.64 -10.21 -16.76
N GLN A 222 -2.40 -9.52 -17.88
CA GLN A 222 -1.06 -9.07 -18.27
C GLN A 222 -0.45 -8.14 -17.21
N THR A 223 -1.26 -7.25 -16.63
CA THR A 223 -0.80 -6.39 -15.53
C THR A 223 -0.40 -7.21 -14.31
N SER A 224 -1.19 -8.23 -13.95
CA SER A 224 -0.88 -9.15 -12.85
C SER A 224 0.41 -9.94 -13.10
N GLU A 225 0.64 -10.39 -14.33
CA GLU A 225 1.87 -11.08 -14.72
C GLU A 225 3.10 -10.17 -14.57
N LEU A 226 3.00 -8.90 -15.02
CA LEU A 226 4.08 -7.91 -14.91
C LEU A 226 4.39 -7.56 -13.45
N VAL A 227 3.38 -7.39 -12.60
CA VAL A 227 3.57 -7.19 -11.16
C VAL A 227 4.33 -8.37 -10.56
N GLY A 228 3.90 -9.61 -10.88
CA GLY A 228 4.57 -10.83 -10.45
C GLY A 228 6.02 -10.94 -10.91
N GLN A 229 6.27 -10.64 -12.19
CA GLN A 229 7.62 -10.65 -12.75
C GLN A 229 8.52 -9.63 -12.03
N LYS A 230 8.07 -8.38 -11.93
CA LYS A 230 8.85 -7.32 -11.27
C LYS A 230 9.11 -7.67 -9.80
N ALA A 231 8.13 -8.23 -9.10
CA ALA A 231 8.34 -8.65 -7.72
C ALA A 231 9.42 -9.72 -7.57
N ARG A 232 9.47 -10.71 -8.48
CA ARG A 232 10.56 -11.72 -8.52
C ARG A 232 11.92 -11.11 -8.80
N GLU A 233 12.00 -10.15 -9.72
CA GLU A 233 13.23 -9.39 -10.00
C GLU A 233 13.75 -8.64 -8.77
N LEU A 234 12.84 -8.18 -7.89
CA LEU A 234 13.19 -7.55 -6.61
C LEU A 234 13.50 -8.54 -5.48
N GLY A 235 13.55 -9.84 -5.77
CA GLY A 235 13.82 -10.89 -4.79
C GLY A 235 12.59 -11.34 -3.99
N GLY A 236 11.38 -11.00 -4.46
CA GLY A 236 10.14 -11.50 -3.88
C GLY A 236 9.99 -13.01 -4.07
N THR A 237 9.43 -13.69 -3.07
CA THR A 237 9.30 -15.16 -3.07
C THR A 237 7.85 -15.59 -2.90
N ILE A 238 7.44 -16.62 -3.63
CA ILE A 238 6.16 -17.29 -3.36
C ILE A 238 6.35 -18.17 -2.14
N VAL A 239 5.55 -17.93 -1.10
CA VAL A 239 5.50 -18.81 0.07
C VAL A 239 4.85 -20.11 -0.37
N GLN A 240 5.61 -21.20 -0.41
CA GLN A 240 5.03 -22.53 -0.47
C GLN A 240 4.31 -22.76 0.86
N THR A 241 3.02 -23.09 0.81
CA THR A 241 2.26 -23.50 2.01
C THR A 241 3.06 -24.59 2.72
N PRO A 242 3.27 -24.53 4.04
CA PRO A 242 3.75 -25.70 4.76
C PRO A 242 2.75 -26.85 4.51
N PRO A 243 3.24 -28.10 4.37
CA PRO A 243 2.39 -29.27 4.22
C PRO A 243 1.42 -29.46 5.39
#